data_AF-A0A924S7D3-F1
#
_entry.id   AF-A0A924S7D3-F1
#
_cell.length_a   1.000
_cell.length_b   1.000
_cell.length_c   1.000
_cell.angle_alpha   90.00
_cell.angle_beta   90.00
_cell.angle_gamma   90.00
#
_symmetry.space_group_name_H-M   'P 1'
#
loop_
_entity.id
_entity.type
_entity.pdbx_description
1 polymer ?
#
loop_
_entity_poly.entity_id
_entity_poly.type
_entity_poly.pdbx_seq_one_letter_code
_entity_poly.pdbx_strand_id
1 'polypeptide(L)'
;MIEFWYEFGSTYSYPAAMRVERLAEQAGVTVEWRPFLLGPLFHEQQGLTDSPFNTFPVKGDYMWRDLQRVCDMEGLPLVRPSQFPRNGLLAARVAICGLEEGWTPAFSRAVYQANFVDDQDISQSEVLAPLVASVGAGPDAVLAAANTDPIKARLKDHVRQAQERGLFGAPSFVTADGELFWGNDRLETALEWAVRHQTLEQA
;
A
#
# COMPACT_ATOMS: atom_id res chain seq x y z
N MET A 1 -5.46 16.15 6.43
CA MET A 1 -4.55 15.09 5.93
C MET A 1 -5.24 13.74 6.00
N ILE A 2 -4.74 12.75 5.26
CA ILE A 2 -5.05 11.32 5.45
C ILE A 2 -3.74 10.51 5.50
N GLU A 3 -3.69 9.49 6.33
CA GLU A 3 -2.70 8.43 6.25
C GLU A 3 -3.18 7.38 5.24
N PHE A 4 -2.35 6.97 4.30
CA PHE A 4 -2.61 5.90 3.33
C PHE A 4 -1.80 4.65 3.69
N TRP A 5 -2.48 3.66 4.27
CA TRP A 5 -1.91 2.37 4.68
C TRP A 5 -2.05 1.34 3.57
N TYR A 6 -0.93 0.78 3.12
CA TYR A 6 -0.89 -0.13 1.98
C TYR A 6 0.15 -1.25 2.14
N GLU A 7 -0.05 -2.32 1.35
CA GLU A 7 0.83 -3.49 1.31
C GLU A 7 0.95 -3.98 -0.15
N PHE A 8 2.14 -4.44 -0.55
CA PHE A 8 2.45 -4.72 -1.96
C PHE A 8 1.77 -5.99 -2.52
N GLY A 9 1.41 -6.94 -1.67
CA GLY A 9 0.59 -8.11 -1.99
C GLY A 9 -0.92 -7.83 -2.04
N SER A 10 -1.38 -6.66 -1.58
CA SER A 10 -2.78 -6.25 -1.64
C SER A 10 -3.14 -5.74 -3.03
N THR A 11 -4.04 -6.46 -3.70
CA THR A 11 -4.53 -6.14 -5.04
C THR A 11 -5.21 -4.78 -5.13
N TYR A 12 -6.10 -4.44 -4.20
CA TYR A 12 -6.79 -3.15 -4.20
C TYR A 12 -5.90 -1.99 -3.74
N SER A 13 -4.73 -2.26 -3.15
CA SER A 13 -3.77 -1.20 -2.83
C SER A 13 -3.09 -0.63 -4.08
N TYR A 14 -3.00 -1.41 -5.16
CA TYR A 14 -2.50 -0.94 -6.46
C TYR A 14 -3.31 0.24 -7.03
N PRO A 15 -4.61 0.08 -7.37
CA PRO A 15 -5.36 1.20 -7.94
C PRO A 15 -5.44 2.38 -6.98
N ALA A 16 -5.52 2.13 -5.66
CA ALA A 16 -5.47 3.20 -4.65
C ALA A 16 -4.15 3.99 -4.72
N ALA A 17 -2.99 3.31 -4.75
CA ALA A 17 -1.68 3.95 -4.82
C ALA A 17 -1.47 4.77 -6.11
N MET A 18 -2.09 4.35 -7.22
CA MET A 18 -2.00 5.07 -8.49
C MET A 18 -2.80 6.37 -8.51
N ARG A 19 -3.82 6.51 -7.66
CA ARG A 19 -4.76 7.65 -7.68
C ARG A 19 -4.76 8.53 -6.43
N VAL A 20 -4.25 8.04 -5.29
CA VAL A 20 -4.37 8.70 -3.97
C VAL A 20 -3.82 10.13 -3.95
N GLU A 21 -2.62 10.38 -4.48
CA GLU A 21 -2.04 11.74 -4.46
C GLU A 21 -2.81 12.70 -5.37
N ARG A 22 -3.18 12.25 -6.58
CA ARG A 22 -3.96 13.06 -7.53
C ARG A 22 -5.31 13.46 -6.94
N LEU A 23 -6.04 12.51 -6.36
CA LEU A 23 -7.35 12.78 -5.76
C LEU A 23 -7.22 13.66 -4.51
N ALA A 24 -6.20 13.44 -3.70
CA ALA A 24 -5.96 14.25 -2.51
C ALA A 24 -5.56 15.69 -2.86
N GLU A 25 -4.71 15.90 -3.88
CA GLU A 25 -4.37 17.22 -4.41
C GLU A 25 -5.62 17.97 -4.90
N GLN A 26 -6.50 17.30 -5.65
CA GLN A 26 -7.78 17.86 -6.11
C GLN A 26 -8.69 18.27 -4.95
N ALA A 27 -8.63 17.53 -3.83
CA ALA A 27 -9.42 17.80 -2.63
C ALA A 27 -8.74 18.80 -1.66
N GLY A 28 -7.50 19.24 -1.92
CA GLY A 28 -6.73 20.06 -0.98
C GLY A 28 -6.33 19.32 0.31
N VAL A 29 -6.13 18.00 0.23
CA VAL A 29 -5.78 17.12 1.35
C VAL A 29 -4.36 16.58 1.15
N THR A 30 -3.54 16.60 2.21
CA THR A 30 -2.22 15.97 2.20
C THR A 30 -2.31 14.46 2.50
N VAL A 31 -1.40 13.67 1.92
CA VAL A 31 -1.34 12.21 2.08
C VAL A 31 -0.03 11.82 2.75
N GLU A 32 -0.11 11.01 3.81
CA GLU A 32 1.04 10.37 4.43
C GLU A 32 1.06 8.88 4.07
N TRP A 33 2.09 8.43 3.34
CA TRP A 33 2.21 7.04 2.91
C TRP A 33 2.72 6.16 4.05
N ARG A 34 1.97 5.11 4.39
CA ARG A 34 2.25 4.18 5.48
C ARG A 34 2.40 2.73 4.95
N PRO A 35 3.59 2.33 4.46
CA PRO A 35 3.81 0.93 4.10
C PRO A 35 3.75 0.04 5.35
N PHE A 36 3.06 -1.09 5.26
CA PHE A 36 2.99 -2.08 6.34
C PHE A 36 2.82 -3.50 5.76
N LEU A 37 2.57 -4.49 6.63
CA LEU A 37 2.35 -5.89 6.24
C LEU A 37 1.00 -6.39 6.76
N LEU A 38 0.22 -7.03 5.89
CA LEU A 38 -1.08 -7.61 6.23
C LEU A 38 -0.99 -8.96 6.95
N GLY A 39 0.07 -9.73 6.70
CA GLY A 39 0.21 -11.09 7.23
C GLY A 39 -0.05 -11.21 8.75
N PRO A 40 0.57 -10.36 9.60
CA PRO A 40 0.31 -10.36 11.04
C PRO A 40 -1.16 -10.08 11.40
N LEU A 41 -1.80 -9.10 10.74
CA LEU A 41 -3.21 -8.76 10.98
C LEU A 41 -4.14 -9.91 10.56
N PHE A 42 -3.90 -10.49 9.38
CA PHE A 42 -4.66 -11.62 8.86
C PHE A 42 -4.57 -12.83 9.78
N HIS A 43 -3.37 -13.19 10.23
CA HIS A 43 -3.17 -14.32 11.12
C HIS A 43 -3.80 -14.08 12.49
N GLU A 44 -3.49 -12.94 13.13
CA GLU A 44 -3.86 -12.68 14.53
C GLU A 44 -5.33 -12.28 14.71
N GLN A 45 -5.93 -11.56 13.74
CA GLN A 45 -7.28 -11.03 13.87
C GLN A 45 -8.33 -11.85 13.11
N GLN A 46 -7.95 -12.55 12.04
CA GLN A 46 -8.89 -13.21 11.11
C GLN A 46 -8.62 -14.72 10.93
N GLY A 47 -7.53 -15.24 11.46
CA GLY A 47 -7.13 -16.64 11.27
C GLY A 47 -6.79 -17.00 9.82
N LEU A 48 -6.46 -16.00 8.99
CA LEU A 48 -6.08 -16.18 7.59
C LEU A 48 -4.57 -16.32 7.46
N THR A 49 -4.13 -17.31 6.67
CA THR A 49 -2.71 -17.56 6.36
C THR A 49 -2.35 -17.26 4.91
N ASP A 50 -3.34 -16.92 4.08
CA ASP A 50 -3.20 -16.56 2.67
C ASP A 50 -4.17 -15.41 2.33
N SER A 51 -4.05 -14.85 1.13
CA SER A 51 -4.93 -13.81 0.61
C SER A 51 -6.39 -14.30 0.54
N PRO A 52 -7.38 -13.45 0.88
CA PRO A 52 -8.79 -13.76 0.70
C PRO A 52 -9.18 -14.20 -0.73
N PHE A 53 -8.43 -13.76 -1.75
CA PHE A 53 -8.63 -14.19 -3.14
C PHE A 53 -8.34 -15.68 -3.34
N ASN A 54 -7.41 -16.25 -2.58
CA ASN A 54 -7.04 -17.67 -2.64
C ASN A 54 -7.87 -18.48 -1.63
N THR A 55 -8.05 -17.96 -0.41
CA THR A 55 -8.79 -18.66 0.66
C THR A 55 -10.26 -18.92 0.30
N PHE A 56 -10.86 -18.03 -0.49
CA PHE A 56 -12.26 -18.14 -0.88
C PHE A 56 -12.42 -18.17 -2.41
N PRO A 57 -12.14 -19.29 -3.11
CA PRO A 57 -11.99 -19.31 -4.58
C PRO A 57 -13.15 -18.67 -5.36
N VAL A 58 -14.41 -19.00 -5.01
CA VAL A 58 -15.60 -18.42 -5.67
C VAL A 58 -15.66 -16.90 -5.50
N LYS A 59 -15.36 -16.41 -4.30
CA LYS A 59 -15.28 -14.97 -4.02
C LYS A 59 -14.05 -14.34 -4.69
N GLY A 60 -12.94 -15.06 -4.72
CA GLY A 60 -11.68 -14.64 -5.32
C GLY A 60 -11.79 -14.41 -6.82
N ASP A 61 -12.48 -15.30 -7.54
CA ASP A 61 -12.76 -15.12 -8.98
C ASP A 61 -13.59 -13.84 -9.23
N TYR A 62 -14.60 -13.60 -8.39
CA TYR A 62 -15.34 -12.33 -8.43
C TYR A 62 -14.42 -11.13 -8.16
N MET A 63 -13.59 -11.19 -7.10
CA MET A 63 -12.71 -10.09 -6.71
C MET A 63 -11.67 -9.78 -7.80
N TRP A 64 -11.15 -10.78 -8.51
CA TRP A 64 -10.28 -10.55 -9.67
C TRP A 64 -11.01 -9.83 -10.81
N ARG A 65 -12.24 -10.27 -11.12
CA ARG A 65 -13.04 -9.60 -12.16
C ARG A 65 -13.45 -8.18 -11.73
N ASP A 66 -13.67 -7.98 -10.44
CA ASP A 66 -13.95 -6.68 -9.86
C ASP A 66 -12.76 -5.73 -9.96
N LEU A 67 -11.57 -6.18 -9.55
CA LEU A 67 -10.33 -5.44 -9.71
C LEU A 67 -10.09 -5.03 -11.17
N GLN A 68 -10.39 -5.91 -12.12
CA GLN A 68 -10.31 -5.58 -13.55
C GLN A 68 -11.25 -4.42 -13.92
N ARG A 69 -12.51 -4.44 -13.47
CA ARG A 69 -13.43 -3.30 -13.72
C ARG A 69 -12.94 -2.01 -13.09
N VAL A 70 -12.40 -2.08 -11.87
CA VAL A 70 -11.83 -0.92 -11.17
C VAL A 70 -10.68 -0.33 -11.98
N CYS A 71 -9.72 -1.16 -12.39
CA CYS A 71 -8.60 -0.73 -13.22
C CYS A 71 -9.06 -0.17 -14.57
N ASP A 72 -10.03 -0.81 -15.24
CA ASP A 72 -10.60 -0.33 -16.51
C ASP A 72 -11.21 1.08 -16.37
N MET A 73 -11.95 1.34 -15.27
CA MET A 73 -12.55 2.66 -15.01
C MET A 73 -11.51 3.75 -14.73
N GLU A 74 -10.38 3.40 -14.13
CA GLU A 74 -9.27 4.31 -13.83
C GLU A 74 -8.25 4.43 -14.97
N GLY A 75 -8.43 3.66 -16.06
CA GLY A 75 -7.48 3.61 -17.18
C GLY A 75 -6.13 2.97 -16.80
N LEU A 76 -6.12 2.09 -15.79
CA LEU A 76 -4.92 1.41 -15.31
C LEU A 76 -4.78 0.03 -15.97
N PRO A 77 -3.60 -0.32 -16.51
CA PRO A 77 -3.35 -1.68 -16.94
C PRO A 77 -3.34 -2.64 -15.73
N LEU A 78 -3.79 -3.87 -15.94
CA LEU A 78 -3.79 -4.92 -14.94
C LEU A 78 -3.49 -6.27 -15.59
N VAL A 79 -2.45 -6.92 -15.10
CA VAL A 79 -2.08 -8.31 -15.34
C VAL A 79 -2.20 -9.03 -14.01
N ARG A 80 -2.97 -10.13 -13.97
CA ARG A 80 -3.00 -11.02 -12.81
C ARG A 80 -1.61 -11.65 -12.67
N PRO A 81 -0.90 -11.48 -11.54
CA PRO A 81 0.42 -12.04 -11.37
C PRO A 81 0.41 -13.57 -11.54
N SER A 82 1.44 -14.12 -12.19
CA SER A 82 1.62 -15.57 -12.34
C SER A 82 1.79 -16.29 -11.01
N GLN A 83 2.27 -15.58 -9.98
CA GLN A 83 2.28 -16.01 -8.59
C GLN A 83 1.58 -14.97 -7.71
N PHE A 84 0.60 -15.41 -6.92
CA PHE A 84 -0.15 -14.54 -6.03
C PHE A 84 -0.50 -15.24 -4.69
N PRO A 85 -0.33 -14.55 -3.54
CA PRO A 85 0.30 -13.24 -3.38
C PRO A 85 1.83 -13.30 -3.57
N ARG A 86 2.43 -12.18 -3.98
CA ARG A 86 3.89 -12.01 -3.96
C ARG A 86 4.35 -11.54 -2.59
N ASN A 87 5.53 -11.99 -2.15
CA ASN A 87 6.11 -11.55 -0.89
C ASN A 87 6.64 -10.11 -1.01
N GLY A 88 5.91 -9.16 -0.44
CA GLY A 88 6.24 -7.73 -0.44
C GLY A 88 7.19 -7.26 0.67
N LEU A 89 7.76 -8.16 1.49
CA LEU A 89 8.52 -7.78 2.70
C LEU A 89 9.72 -6.87 2.39
N LEU A 90 10.52 -7.24 1.38
CA LEU A 90 11.69 -6.45 1.01
C LEU A 90 11.27 -5.09 0.45
N ALA A 91 10.26 -5.07 -0.44
CA ALA A 91 9.70 -3.83 -0.97
C ALA A 91 9.15 -2.91 0.13
N ALA A 92 8.46 -3.47 1.14
CA ALA A 92 7.97 -2.70 2.29
C ALA A 92 9.10 -2.06 3.09
N ARG A 93 10.22 -2.78 3.31
CA ARG A 93 11.41 -2.23 3.97
C ARG A 93 12.08 -1.14 3.16
N VAL A 94 12.20 -1.32 1.84
CA VAL A 94 12.72 -0.28 0.93
C VAL A 94 11.82 0.95 0.98
N ALA A 95 10.49 0.78 0.95
CA ALA A 95 9.54 1.88 1.07
C ALA A 95 9.68 2.64 2.41
N ILE A 96 10.02 1.96 3.52
CA ILE A 96 10.32 2.60 4.81
C ILE A 96 11.59 3.48 4.72
N CYS A 97 12.64 3.02 4.01
CA CYS A 97 13.86 3.81 3.83
C CYS A 97 13.58 5.17 3.15
N GLY A 98 12.63 5.19 2.22
CA GLY A 98 12.32 6.40 1.43
C GLY A 98 11.42 7.42 2.11
N LEU A 99 10.89 7.13 3.31
CA LEU A 99 9.89 8.00 3.93
C LEU A 99 10.44 9.39 4.26
N GLU A 100 11.67 9.45 4.78
CA GLU A 100 12.32 10.72 5.16
C GLU A 100 12.78 11.54 3.95
N GLU A 101 13.20 10.86 2.88
CA GLU A 101 13.66 11.48 1.64
C GLU A 101 12.50 11.79 0.66
N GLY A 102 11.29 11.31 0.95
CA GLY A 102 10.06 11.63 0.21
C GLY A 102 9.85 10.86 -1.10
N TRP A 103 10.70 9.89 -1.44
CA TRP A 103 10.56 9.14 -2.69
C TRP A 103 9.67 7.90 -2.61
N THR A 104 9.20 7.52 -1.40
CA THR A 104 8.32 6.36 -1.18
C THR A 104 7.12 6.29 -2.15
N PRO A 105 6.36 7.37 -2.43
CA PRO A 105 5.20 7.27 -3.32
C PRO A 105 5.57 6.83 -4.74
N ALA A 106 6.63 7.40 -5.30
CA ALA A 106 7.11 7.07 -6.64
C ALA A 106 7.64 5.63 -6.70
N PHE A 107 8.42 5.21 -5.70
CA PHE A 107 8.93 3.84 -5.60
C PHE A 107 7.78 2.84 -5.49
N SER A 108 6.81 3.09 -4.61
CA SER A 108 5.70 2.16 -4.38
C SER A 108 4.82 1.99 -5.62
N ARG A 109 4.56 3.06 -6.37
CA ARG A 109 3.88 2.95 -7.68
C ARG A 109 4.69 2.11 -8.68
N ALA A 110 6.02 2.29 -8.72
CA ALA A 110 6.89 1.50 -9.58
C ALA A 110 6.90 0.00 -9.21
N VAL A 111 6.86 -0.33 -7.92
CA VAL A 111 6.72 -1.73 -7.45
C VAL A 111 5.36 -2.31 -7.83
N TYR A 112 4.27 -1.54 -7.71
CA TYR A 112 2.96 -2.01 -8.15
C TYR A 112 2.90 -2.22 -9.66
N GLN A 113 3.51 -1.35 -10.47
CA GLN A 113 3.67 -1.54 -11.90
C GLN A 113 4.43 -2.84 -12.21
N ALA A 114 5.59 -3.04 -11.58
CA ALA A 114 6.39 -4.26 -11.75
C ALA A 114 5.58 -5.53 -11.40
N ASN A 115 4.76 -5.48 -10.35
CA ASN A 115 3.96 -6.60 -9.90
C ASN A 115 2.73 -6.86 -10.80
N PHE A 116 1.86 -5.85 -10.93
CA PHE A 116 0.51 -5.97 -11.47
C PHE A 116 0.39 -5.58 -12.94
N VAL A 117 1.50 -5.30 -13.62
CA VAL A 117 1.51 -5.02 -15.06
C VAL A 117 2.61 -5.81 -15.74
N ASP A 118 3.83 -5.78 -15.19
CA ASP A 118 4.99 -6.40 -15.83
C ASP A 118 5.23 -7.86 -15.37
N ASP A 119 4.39 -8.37 -14.47
CA ASP A 119 4.46 -9.71 -13.88
C ASP A 119 5.85 -10.10 -13.33
N GLN A 120 6.53 -9.17 -12.65
CA GLN A 120 7.85 -9.37 -12.07
C GLN A 120 7.81 -9.74 -10.58
N ASP A 121 8.68 -10.66 -10.17
CA ASP A 121 8.80 -11.07 -8.76
C ASP A 121 9.44 -9.98 -7.88
N ILE A 122 8.59 -9.16 -7.26
CA ILE A 122 8.98 -8.08 -6.34
C ILE A 122 9.61 -8.55 -5.02
N SER A 123 9.73 -9.86 -4.80
CA SER A 123 10.51 -10.39 -3.67
C SER A 123 12.02 -10.41 -3.95
N GLN A 124 12.42 -10.29 -5.22
CA GLN A 124 13.80 -10.32 -5.67
C GLN A 124 14.45 -8.93 -5.63
N SER A 125 15.67 -8.86 -5.11
CA SER A 125 16.41 -7.60 -5.02
C SER A 125 16.78 -7.04 -6.40
N GLU A 126 16.96 -7.91 -7.38
CA GLU A 126 17.28 -7.62 -8.78
C GLU A 126 16.13 -6.89 -9.49
N VAL A 127 14.88 -7.13 -9.06
CA VAL A 127 13.70 -6.40 -9.52
C VAL A 127 13.60 -5.05 -8.81
N LEU A 128 13.90 -4.97 -7.52
CA LEU A 128 13.75 -3.73 -6.75
C LEU A 128 14.87 -2.72 -6.99
N ALA A 129 16.10 -3.17 -7.25
CA ALA A 129 17.26 -2.31 -7.47
C ALA A 129 17.04 -1.24 -8.57
N PRO A 130 16.59 -1.57 -9.79
CA PRO A 130 16.32 -0.56 -10.81
C PRO A 130 15.17 0.38 -10.43
N LEU A 131 14.19 -0.07 -9.64
CA LEU A 131 13.09 0.78 -9.17
C LEU A 131 13.58 1.81 -8.15
N VAL A 132 14.50 1.42 -7.25
CA VAL A 132 15.18 2.36 -6.34
C VAL A 132 16.01 3.38 -7.14
N ALA A 133 16.74 2.93 -8.16
CA ALA A 133 17.50 3.84 -9.02
C ALA A 133 16.59 4.85 -9.72
N SER A 134 15.40 4.42 -10.16
CA SER A 134 14.45 5.26 -10.88
C SER A 134 13.93 6.45 -10.07
N VAL A 135 14.00 6.37 -8.73
CA VAL A 135 13.61 7.46 -7.82
C VAL A 135 14.80 8.30 -7.33
N GLY A 136 15.97 8.12 -7.95
CA GLY A 136 17.18 8.90 -7.64
C GLY A 136 17.94 8.44 -6.39
N ALA A 137 17.53 7.32 -5.77
CA ALA A 137 18.20 6.76 -4.60
C ALA A 137 19.26 5.71 -5.00
N GLY A 138 20.26 5.51 -4.14
CA GLY A 138 21.35 4.54 -4.39
C GLY A 138 20.92 3.10 -4.10
N PRO A 139 20.74 2.22 -5.11
CA PRO A 139 20.15 0.90 -4.93
C PRO A 139 20.88 0.03 -3.89
N ASP A 140 22.21 -0.05 -3.99
CA ASP A 140 23.01 -0.87 -3.08
C ASP A 140 22.90 -0.40 -1.64
N ALA A 141 22.97 0.92 -1.41
CA ALA A 141 22.89 1.51 -0.08
C ALA A 141 21.49 1.29 0.54
N VAL A 142 20.43 1.50 -0.25
CA VAL A 142 19.05 1.32 0.20
C VAL A 142 18.72 -0.15 0.46
N LEU A 143 19.13 -1.07 -0.42
CA LEU A 143 18.90 -2.51 -0.24
C LEU A 143 19.67 -3.07 0.96
N ALA A 144 20.89 -2.56 1.22
CA ALA A 144 21.62 -2.86 2.44
C ALA A 144 20.89 -2.31 3.67
N ALA A 145 20.47 -1.03 3.65
CA ALA A 145 19.74 -0.38 4.72
C ALA A 145 18.42 -1.10 5.06
N ALA A 146 17.67 -1.53 4.04
CA ALA A 146 16.41 -2.26 4.17
C ALA A 146 16.55 -3.55 5.02
N ASN A 147 17.75 -4.13 5.07
CA ASN A 147 18.04 -5.35 5.85
C ASN A 147 18.63 -5.09 7.24
N THR A 148 18.82 -3.82 7.63
CA THR A 148 19.31 -3.45 8.96
C THR A 148 18.22 -3.58 10.02
N ASP A 149 18.63 -3.77 11.28
CA ASP A 149 17.70 -3.90 12.40
C ASP A 149 16.85 -2.64 12.64
N PRO A 150 17.35 -1.40 12.47
CA PRO A 150 16.52 -0.20 12.56
C PRO A 150 15.35 -0.19 11.57
N ILE A 151 15.57 -0.54 10.30
CA ILE A 151 14.49 -0.56 9.29
C ILE A 151 13.51 -1.71 9.55
N LYS A 152 14.01 -2.89 9.94
CA LYS A 152 13.14 -4.00 10.37
C LYS A 152 12.27 -3.61 11.56
N ALA A 153 12.82 -2.91 12.54
CA ALA A 153 12.10 -2.43 13.71
C ALA A 153 11.04 -1.40 13.32
N ARG A 154 11.36 -0.43 12.44
CA ARG A 154 10.40 0.56 11.92
C ARG A 154 9.23 -0.09 11.18
N LEU A 155 9.47 -1.10 10.35
CA LEU A 155 8.36 -1.81 9.68
C LEU A 155 7.48 -2.58 10.68
N LYS A 156 8.07 -3.22 11.70
CA LYS A 156 7.30 -3.84 12.78
C LYS A 156 6.49 -2.81 13.56
N ASP A 157 7.05 -1.62 13.78
CA ASP A 157 6.38 -0.50 14.43
C ASP A 157 5.14 -0.05 13.64
N HIS A 158 5.28 0.12 12.31
CA HIS A 158 4.14 0.41 11.43
C HIS A 158 3.05 -0.65 11.52
N VAL A 159 3.39 -1.94 11.55
CA VAL A 159 2.41 -3.02 11.74
C VAL A 159 1.72 -2.91 13.09
N ARG A 160 2.45 -2.64 14.17
CA ARG A 160 1.87 -2.46 15.51
C ARG A 160 0.92 -1.26 15.53
N GLN A 161 1.32 -0.13 14.96
CA GLN A 161 0.47 1.07 14.85
C GLN A 161 -0.81 0.79 14.05
N ALA A 162 -0.71 0.04 12.94
CA ALA A 162 -1.88 -0.38 12.17
C ALA A 162 -2.85 -1.20 13.03
N GLN A 163 -2.34 -2.14 13.85
CA GLN A 163 -3.16 -2.92 14.78
C GLN A 163 -3.80 -2.05 15.87
N GLU A 164 -3.03 -1.14 16.49
CA GLU A 164 -3.51 -0.21 17.53
C GLU A 164 -4.62 0.72 16.99
N ARG A 165 -4.54 1.11 15.71
CA ARG A 165 -5.56 1.89 15.00
C ARG A 165 -6.75 1.06 14.50
N GLY A 166 -6.78 -0.24 14.78
CA GLY A 166 -7.90 -1.12 14.40
C GLY A 166 -7.95 -1.50 12.93
N LEU A 167 -6.86 -1.34 12.17
CA LEU A 167 -6.80 -1.81 10.79
C LEU A 167 -6.90 -3.34 10.77
N PHE A 168 -7.59 -3.85 9.75
CA PHE A 168 -7.78 -5.26 9.48
C PHE A 168 -7.53 -5.61 7.99
N GLY A 169 -7.15 -4.63 7.16
CA GLY A 169 -6.99 -4.82 5.73
C GLY A 169 -6.27 -3.66 5.06
N ALA A 170 -5.94 -3.84 3.78
CA ALA A 170 -5.33 -2.81 2.94
C ALA A 170 -6.05 -2.77 1.58
N PRO A 171 -6.16 -1.59 0.93
CA PRO A 171 -5.71 -0.31 1.45
C PRO A 171 -6.64 0.19 2.57
N SER A 172 -6.09 0.96 3.50
CA SER A 172 -6.84 1.66 4.54
C SER A 172 -6.43 3.13 4.58
N PHE A 173 -7.36 4.00 4.92
CA PHE A 173 -7.14 5.43 5.06
C PHE A 173 -7.54 5.86 6.47
N VAL A 174 -6.66 6.59 7.15
CA VAL A 174 -6.95 7.12 8.49
C VAL A 174 -6.89 8.64 8.41
N THR A 175 -7.96 9.32 8.76
CA THR A 175 -8.03 10.79 8.76
C THR A 175 -7.39 11.35 10.03
N ALA A 176 -7.14 12.67 10.07
CA ALA A 176 -6.44 13.31 11.20
C ALA A 176 -7.15 13.12 12.56
N ASP A 177 -8.48 13.10 12.55
CA ASP A 177 -9.35 12.82 13.71
C ASP A 177 -9.43 11.33 14.06
N GLY A 178 -8.72 10.46 13.33
CA GLY A 178 -8.61 9.03 13.60
C GLY A 178 -9.67 8.15 12.94
N GLU A 179 -10.55 8.71 12.11
CA GLU A 179 -11.57 7.91 11.40
C GLU A 179 -10.95 7.00 10.35
N LEU A 180 -11.39 5.74 10.35
CA LEU A 180 -10.85 4.67 9.52
C LEU A 180 -11.80 4.36 8.35
N PHE A 181 -11.25 4.44 7.13
CA PHE A 181 -11.90 4.05 5.89
C PHE A 181 -11.12 2.92 5.24
N TRP A 182 -11.78 1.80 4.95
CA TRP A 182 -11.11 0.62 4.38
C TRP A 182 -11.61 0.32 2.96
N GLY A 183 -10.67 0.05 2.06
CA GLY A 183 -10.94 -0.34 0.68
C GLY A 183 -10.66 0.79 -0.32
N ASN A 184 -10.24 0.41 -1.53
CA ASN A 184 -10.00 1.37 -2.61
C ASN A 184 -11.24 2.23 -2.89
N ASP A 185 -12.43 1.64 -2.79
CA ASP A 185 -13.74 2.26 -2.98
C ASP A 185 -14.15 3.25 -1.87
N ARG A 186 -13.32 3.41 -0.83
CA ARG A 186 -13.54 4.37 0.26
C ARG A 186 -12.58 5.55 0.25
N LEU A 187 -11.64 5.61 -0.69
CA LEU A 187 -10.68 6.71 -0.79
C LEU A 187 -11.36 8.07 -0.92
N GLU A 188 -12.31 8.22 -1.84
CA GLU A 188 -13.04 9.47 -2.07
C GLU A 188 -13.83 9.88 -0.82
N THR A 189 -14.49 8.93 -0.15
CA THR A 189 -15.20 9.20 1.09
C THR A 189 -14.26 9.65 2.21
N ALA A 190 -13.07 9.03 2.32
CA ALA A 190 -12.06 9.44 3.30
C ALA A 190 -11.56 10.87 3.04
N LEU A 191 -11.35 11.24 1.77
CA LEU A 191 -10.96 12.59 1.37
C LEU A 191 -12.08 13.60 1.68
N GLU A 192 -13.32 13.31 1.32
CA GLU A 192 -14.48 14.14 1.65
C GLU A 192 -14.63 14.34 3.16
N TRP A 193 -14.45 13.27 3.95
CA TRP A 193 -14.47 13.34 5.40
C TRP A 193 -13.38 14.27 5.93
N ALA A 194 -12.14 14.09 5.46
CA ALA A 194 -11.00 14.89 5.86
C ALA A 194 -11.17 16.38 5.53
N VAL A 195 -11.88 16.73 4.45
CA VAL A 195 -12.20 18.13 4.12
C VAL A 195 -13.26 18.69 5.07
N ARG A 196 -14.32 17.92 5.35
CA ARG A 196 -15.44 18.39 6.20
C ARG A 196 -15.07 18.54 7.68
N HIS A 197 -14.13 17.75 8.17
CA HIS A 197 -13.76 17.69 9.58
C HIS A 197 -12.38 18.30 9.89
N GLN A 198 -11.77 18.99 8.92
CA GLN A 198 -10.52 19.75 9.10
C GLN A 198 -10.64 20.91 10.12
N THR A 199 -11.86 21.34 10.43
CA THR A 199 -12.16 22.54 11.25
C THR A 199 -12.34 22.27 12.75
N LEU A 200 -12.35 21.02 13.22
CA LEU A 200 -12.61 20.73 14.64
C LEU A 200 -11.38 20.87 15.56
N GLU A 201 -10.19 21.14 14.99
CA GLU A 201 -8.96 21.37 15.78
C GLU A 201 -8.59 22.86 15.94
N GLN A 202 -9.40 23.80 15.42
CA GLN A 202 -9.16 25.26 15.52
C GLN A 202 -10.24 26.05 16.28
N ALA A 203 -11.17 25.38 16.97
CA ALA A 203 -12.20 26.03 17.80
C ALA A 203 -12.02 25.67 19.28
#